data_AF-A0A9W9P6N3-F1
#
_entry.id   AF-A0A9W9P6N3-F1
#
_cell.length_a   1.000
_cell.length_b   1.000
_cell.length_c   1.000
_cell.angle_alpha   90.00
_cell.angle_beta   90.00
_cell.angle_gamma   90.00
#
_symmetry.space_group_name_H-M   'P 1'
#
loop_
_entity.id
_entity.type
_entity.pdbx_description
1 polymer ?
#
loop_
_entity_poly.entity_id
_entity_poly.type
_entity_poly.pdbx_seq_one_letter_code
_entity_poly.pdbx_strand_id
1 'polypeptide(L)'
;MKRTDILYSLSSGYLANYEIYNILVEAENPDIYGNTTIQQYQFHGDVLIYNGNWISWLSRLSYLEYRDYYDGMNFGGTSDWAIDLNATYADDGSGDEIDPDLDFDYPACDYSQTFSDLDALSAASGDMRVDCLAGITLQTLTTMLQTAYDNYTDVNNGYDELFGYYVTYMENLVPTVLENELMMTDSGGAMGEITGEAPKFGVGASHFSCSFGGKTYAGCTNFGRETILPANNPKKTVTWTLTDEDGWDKNLTNSGISPDYVTYGDYTRKQTPNVATHGMTEWKYYFKNFPIKNESMVVPNPKDIMNQALPHIPTLLDDMQATVYDIMLGQWVGGNLNDPSQVYSTAVFSIMQAIDSMAKAKKLGEEEKEAEEKEAEEKKKNFILMIVSVVLVVVPFVGEEAAAAAGMATLARSIAMAGEAANAGFAIYDTVQDPKSAIVNVIGAALGIGAIAKADRSGEGLSDVAKTRAGMKASEIASMGDLFKANDDTLQSILKVCKLS
;
A
#
# COMPACT_ATOMS: atom_id res chain seq x y z
N MET A 1 36.14 25.92 28.76
CA MET A 1 35.98 27.35 29.10
C MET A 1 35.16 27.41 30.38
N LYS A 2 35.60 28.15 31.40
CA LYS A 2 34.94 28.18 32.71
C LYS A 2 33.57 28.87 32.59
N ARG A 3 32.55 28.31 33.26
CA ARG A 3 31.25 28.95 33.49
C ARG A 3 31.47 30.34 34.09
N THR A 4 30.97 31.36 33.42
CA THR A 4 30.79 32.70 33.96
C THR A 4 29.32 33.05 33.78
N ASP A 5 28.62 33.01 34.91
CA ASP A 5 27.49 33.85 35.28
C ASP A 5 26.44 34.13 34.20
N ILE A 6 25.57 33.14 33.98
CA ILE A 6 24.21 33.40 33.50
C ILE A 6 23.47 34.00 34.69
N LEU A 7 22.97 35.23 34.56
CA LEU A 7 22.07 35.88 35.50
C LEU A 7 20.80 35.02 35.62
N TYR A 8 20.79 34.11 36.59
CA TYR A 8 19.55 33.56 37.08
C TYR A 8 18.77 34.71 37.72
N SER A 9 17.47 34.79 37.48
CA SER A 9 16.57 35.39 38.45
C SER A 9 16.81 34.64 39.76
N LEU A 10 17.54 35.21 40.71
CA LEU A 10 17.82 34.60 42.02
C LEU A 10 16.56 34.55 42.93
N SER A 11 15.37 34.67 42.34
CA SER A 11 14.08 34.72 43.01
C SER A 11 13.38 33.36 42.92
N SER A 12 13.43 32.58 44.00
CA SER A 12 12.69 31.32 44.09
C SER A 12 11.20 31.53 43.81
N GLY A 13 10.64 30.74 42.89
CA GLY A 13 9.27 30.86 42.43
C GLY A 13 9.06 31.79 41.23
N TYR A 14 10.14 32.30 40.62
CA TYR A 14 10.07 33.17 39.45
C TYR A 14 11.18 32.83 38.44
N LEU A 15 10.80 32.62 37.19
CA LEU A 15 11.73 32.50 36.07
C LEU A 15 11.36 33.50 34.99
N ALA A 16 12.38 34.08 34.37
CA ALA A 16 12.27 34.85 33.14
C ALA A 16 11.92 33.92 31.96
N ASN A 17 11.29 34.46 30.91
CA ASN A 17 10.99 33.69 29.69
C ASN A 17 12.27 33.08 29.10
N TYR A 18 13.37 33.84 29.13
CA TYR A 18 14.68 33.34 28.71
C TYR A 18 15.14 32.08 29.48
N GLU A 19 14.94 32.05 30.80
CA GLU A 19 15.29 30.89 31.63
C GLU A 19 14.40 29.68 31.31
N ILE A 20 13.13 29.91 31.00
CA ILE A 20 12.19 28.86 30.60
C ILE A 20 12.59 28.28 29.24
N TYR A 21 12.96 29.12 28.26
CA TYR A 21 13.47 28.65 26.98
C TYR A 21 14.75 27.82 27.11
N ASN A 22 15.67 28.20 28.01
CA ASN A 22 16.86 27.38 28.28
C ASN A 22 16.48 25.98 28.78
N ILE A 23 15.48 25.84 29.64
CA ILE A 23 15.01 24.53 30.12
C ILE A 23 14.46 23.69 28.96
N LEU A 24 13.74 24.30 28.02
CA LEU A 24 13.22 23.61 26.82
C LEU A 24 14.38 23.14 25.93
N VAL A 25 15.36 24.02 25.66
CA VAL A 25 16.54 23.69 24.86
C VAL A 25 17.38 22.60 25.52
N GLU A 26 17.56 22.64 26.84
CA GLU A 26 18.27 21.59 27.59
C GLU A 26 17.56 20.24 27.45
N ALA A 27 16.22 20.21 27.45
CA ALA A 27 15.43 19.00 27.27
C ALA A 27 15.51 18.44 25.84
N GLU A 28 15.63 19.31 24.84
CA GLU A 28 15.81 18.96 23.42
C GLU A 28 17.24 18.45 23.12
N ASN A 29 18.23 18.84 23.94
CA ASN A 29 19.65 18.56 23.70
C ASN A 29 20.32 17.72 24.83
N PRO A 30 19.82 16.50 25.13
CA PRO A 30 20.26 15.73 26.28
C PRO A 30 21.73 15.26 26.21
N ASP A 31 22.28 15.13 25.01
CA ASP A 31 23.69 14.76 24.80
C ASP A 31 24.67 15.88 25.19
N ILE A 32 24.21 17.14 25.19
CA ILE A 32 25.01 18.32 25.50
C ILE A 32 24.79 18.76 26.95
N TYR A 33 23.54 18.82 27.40
CA TYR A 33 23.15 19.42 28.68
C TYR A 33 22.81 18.39 29.77
N GLY A 34 22.73 17.10 29.41
CA GLY A 34 22.23 16.05 30.28
C GLY A 34 20.71 15.92 30.21
N ASN A 35 20.19 14.84 30.80
CA ASN A 35 18.78 14.49 30.65
C ASN A 35 17.87 15.42 31.47
N THR A 36 17.15 16.32 30.80
CA THR A 36 16.11 17.17 31.39
C THR A 36 14.74 16.63 31.00
N THR A 37 13.92 16.29 32.00
CA THR A 37 12.57 15.77 31.79
C THR A 37 11.57 16.91 31.75
N ILE A 38 10.76 16.98 30.70
CA ILE A 38 9.71 18.01 30.57
C ILE A 38 8.33 17.42 30.24
N GLN A 39 7.28 18.11 30.68
CA GLN A 39 5.89 17.94 30.25
C GLN A 39 5.26 19.32 30.10
N GLN A 40 4.45 19.52 29.05
CA GLN A 40 3.79 20.80 28.78
C GLN A 40 2.28 20.61 28.75
N TYR A 41 1.55 21.57 29.32
CA TYR A 41 0.09 21.61 29.33
C TYR A 41 -0.40 23.01 28.98
N GLN A 42 -1.56 23.10 28.33
CA GLN A 42 -2.26 24.36 28.15
C GLN A 42 -3.54 24.40 28.99
N PHE A 43 -3.66 25.40 29.85
CA PHE A 43 -4.84 25.67 30.67
C PHE A 43 -4.96 27.17 30.97
N HIS A 44 -5.70 27.91 30.13
CA HIS A 44 -5.81 29.38 30.20
C HIS A 44 -4.45 30.10 30.21
N GLY A 45 -3.42 29.48 29.62
CA GLY A 45 -2.00 29.83 29.67
C GLY A 45 -1.15 28.57 29.51
N ASP A 46 0.17 28.69 29.54
CA ASP A 46 1.07 27.55 29.40
C ASP A 46 1.60 27.10 30.77
N VAL A 47 1.75 25.78 30.94
CA VAL A 47 2.39 25.18 32.12
C VAL A 47 3.49 24.25 31.66
N LEU A 48 4.72 24.48 32.14
CA LEU A 48 5.87 23.60 31.95
C LEU A 48 6.19 22.91 33.27
N ILE A 49 6.17 21.57 33.27
CA ILE A 49 6.71 20.74 34.34
C ILE A 49 8.11 20.31 33.91
N TYR A 50 9.13 20.59 34.72
CA TYR A 50 10.52 20.24 34.42
C TYR A 50 11.23 19.66 35.65
N ASN A 51 11.80 18.46 35.52
CA ASN A 51 12.53 17.77 36.59
C ASN A 51 11.78 17.75 37.95
N GLY A 52 10.45 17.58 37.92
CA GLY A 52 9.58 17.57 39.09
C GLY A 52 9.16 18.95 39.64
N ASN A 53 9.63 20.04 39.05
CA ASN A 53 9.15 21.41 39.28
C ASN A 53 8.08 21.79 38.25
N TRP A 54 7.30 22.84 38.51
CA TRP A 54 6.35 23.37 37.54
C TRP A 54 6.39 24.89 37.50
N ILE A 55 6.11 25.46 36.34
CA ILE A 55 5.95 26.89 36.13
C ILE A 55 4.77 27.15 35.21
N SER A 56 3.95 28.15 35.55
CA SER A 56 3.00 28.73 34.61
C SER A 56 3.64 29.93 33.94
N TRP A 57 3.49 30.01 32.62
CA TRP A 57 4.10 31.03 31.80
C TRP A 57 3.24 31.30 30.56
N LEU A 58 3.67 32.26 29.74
CA LEU A 58 3.10 32.49 28.43
C LEU A 58 4.19 32.24 27.40
N SER A 59 4.04 31.16 26.64
CA SER A 59 4.76 30.98 25.40
C SER A 59 4.44 32.13 24.45
N ARG A 60 5.31 32.34 23.45
CA ARG A 60 5.07 33.38 22.45
C ARG A 60 3.74 33.19 21.73
N LEU A 61 3.31 31.95 21.50
CA LEU A 61 2.03 31.66 20.84
C LEU A 61 0.85 32.09 21.70
N SER A 62 0.80 31.67 22.96
CA SER A 62 -0.27 32.07 23.89
C SER A 62 -0.29 33.59 24.12
N TYR A 63 0.88 34.23 24.18
CA TYR A 63 0.99 35.68 24.26
C TYR A 63 0.33 36.38 23.06
N LEU A 64 0.60 35.92 21.83
CA LEU A 64 0.01 36.48 20.62
C LEU A 64 -1.51 36.26 20.57
N GLU A 65 -1.99 35.09 21.00
CA GLU A 65 -3.42 34.81 21.09
C GLU A 65 -4.12 35.78 22.07
N TYR A 66 -3.53 36.01 23.24
CA TYR A 66 -4.07 36.98 24.20
C TYR A 66 -4.06 38.41 23.65
N ARG A 67 -2.98 38.81 22.96
CA ARG A 67 -2.92 40.13 22.32
C ARG A 67 -4.04 40.28 21.29
N ASP A 68 -4.20 39.32 20.39
CA ASP A 68 -5.21 39.36 19.34
C ASP A 68 -6.64 39.34 19.92
N TYR A 69 -6.87 38.63 21.03
CA TYR A 69 -8.13 38.67 21.78
C TYR A 69 -8.46 40.06 22.32
N TYR A 70 -7.50 40.75 22.95
CA TYR A 70 -7.71 42.11 23.48
C TYR A 70 -7.78 43.17 22.38
N ASP A 71 -7.04 43.00 21.29
CA ASP A 71 -7.15 43.84 20.10
C ASP A 71 -8.56 43.71 19.48
N GLY A 72 -9.10 42.50 19.40
CA GLY A 72 -10.47 42.24 18.96
C GLY A 72 -11.55 42.90 19.84
N MET A 73 -11.22 43.22 21.09
CA MET A 73 -12.08 43.96 22.02
C MET A 73 -11.89 45.49 21.95
N ASN A 74 -11.05 46.00 21.04
CA ASN A 74 -10.71 47.41 20.90
C ASN A 74 -10.08 48.02 22.16
N PHE A 75 -9.24 47.25 22.87
CA PHE A 75 -8.39 47.83 23.92
C PHE A 75 -7.34 48.75 23.29
N GLY A 76 -6.82 49.70 24.08
CA GLY A 76 -5.86 50.71 23.60
C GLY A 76 -4.43 50.21 23.37
N GLY A 77 -4.19 48.90 23.52
CA GLY A 77 -2.90 48.24 23.42
C GLY A 77 -2.59 47.31 24.60
N THR A 78 -1.44 46.64 24.54
CA THR A 78 -0.90 45.78 25.60
C THR A 78 0.23 46.47 26.35
N SER A 79 0.51 46.01 27.58
CA SER A 79 1.67 46.42 28.37
C SER A 79 2.43 45.16 28.76
N ASP A 80 3.71 45.08 28.39
CA ASP A 80 4.55 43.93 28.68
C ASP A 80 5.41 44.18 29.92
N TRP A 81 5.38 43.25 30.87
CA TRP A 81 6.23 43.25 32.04
C TRP A 81 7.10 41.99 32.05
N ALA A 82 8.40 42.07 31.89
CA ALA A 82 9.17 43.23 31.43
C ALA A 82 10.03 42.80 30.23
N ILE A 83 10.45 43.79 29.44
CA ILE A 83 11.22 43.54 28.22
C ILE A 83 12.51 42.75 28.52
N ASP A 84 13.10 43.00 29.70
CA ASP A 84 14.31 42.35 30.19
C ASP A 84 14.15 40.89 30.60
N LEU A 85 12.93 40.37 30.66
CA LEU A 85 12.68 38.96 30.96
C LEU A 85 12.79 38.06 29.72
N ASN A 86 12.83 38.66 28.53
CA ASN A 86 12.87 37.94 27.27
C ASN A 86 14.28 37.77 26.71
N ALA A 87 15.27 38.50 27.23
CA ALA A 87 16.67 38.50 26.79
C ALA A 87 17.63 38.83 27.95
N THR A 88 18.92 38.54 27.80
CA THR A 88 19.97 38.96 28.77
C THR A 88 20.68 40.21 28.28
N TYR A 89 21.08 41.13 29.16
CA TYR A 89 21.78 42.37 28.78
C TYR A 89 23.21 42.37 29.37
N ALA A 90 24.19 43.04 28.73
CA ALA A 90 25.49 43.29 29.34
C ALA A 90 25.32 44.12 30.59
N ASP A 91 26.08 43.74 31.63
CA ASP A 91 26.34 44.51 32.86
C ASP A 91 25.10 45.13 33.51
N ASP A 92 24.75 44.59 34.68
CA ASP A 92 23.85 45.20 35.68
C ASP A 92 22.51 45.81 35.21
N GLY A 93 22.05 45.41 34.02
CA GLY A 93 20.83 45.92 33.39
C GLY A 93 20.98 47.33 32.79
N SER A 94 22.20 47.81 32.56
CA SER A 94 22.46 49.15 32.01
C SER A 94 23.47 49.23 30.86
N GLY A 95 23.75 48.12 30.18
CA GLY A 95 24.52 48.08 28.94
C GLY A 95 23.69 48.27 27.66
N ASP A 96 24.38 48.37 26.52
CA ASP A 96 23.80 47.95 25.25
C ASP A 96 23.23 46.54 25.44
N GLU A 97 22.17 46.19 24.70
CA GLU A 97 21.79 44.79 24.55
C GLU A 97 23.11 44.04 24.31
N ILE A 98 23.52 43.17 25.24
CA ILE A 98 24.18 41.97 24.76
C ILE A 98 23.00 41.36 24.04
N ASP A 99 22.84 41.72 22.78
CA ASP A 99 22.36 40.78 21.83
C ASP A 99 23.30 39.62 22.12
N PRO A 100 22.84 38.55 22.80
CA PRO A 100 23.58 37.36 22.54
C PRO A 100 23.49 37.29 21.01
N ASP A 101 24.56 37.02 20.29
CA ASP A 101 24.38 36.50 18.94
C ASP A 101 23.61 35.13 18.97
N LEU A 102 22.58 34.97 19.82
CA LEU A 102 21.25 34.54 19.45
C LEU A 102 20.51 35.78 18.90
N ASP A 103 21.02 36.41 17.84
CA ASP A 103 20.30 36.31 16.57
C ASP A 103 19.36 35.09 16.64
N PHE A 104 18.13 35.30 17.12
CA PHE A 104 17.03 34.40 16.90
C PHE A 104 16.74 34.52 15.40
N ASP A 105 17.70 34.05 14.60
CA ASP A 105 17.48 33.54 13.28
C ASP A 105 16.66 32.26 13.52
N TYR A 106 15.41 32.47 13.91
CA TYR A 106 14.31 31.59 13.63
C TYR A 106 13.75 32.11 12.29
N PRO A 107 14.51 31.97 11.18
CA PRO A 107 14.07 32.46 9.90
C PRO A 107 12.70 31.84 9.64
N ALA A 108 11.77 32.63 9.12
CA ALA A 108 10.51 32.06 8.68
C ALA A 108 10.81 30.89 7.75
N CYS A 109 10.07 29.78 7.90
CA CYS A 109 10.22 28.66 6.99
C CYS A 109 10.04 29.17 5.57
N ASP A 110 11.01 28.90 4.71
CA ASP A 110 10.92 29.24 3.31
C ASP A 110 10.07 28.19 2.58
N TYR A 111 8.76 28.27 2.77
CA TYR A 111 7.76 27.43 2.09
C TYR A 111 7.64 27.72 0.58
N SER A 112 8.45 28.64 0.04
CA SER A 112 8.60 28.82 -1.41
C SER A 112 9.53 27.78 -2.04
N GLN A 113 10.33 27.07 -1.23
CA GLN A 113 11.10 25.93 -1.70
C GLN A 113 10.19 24.77 -2.03
N THR A 114 10.26 24.30 -3.28
CA THR A 114 9.48 23.17 -3.75
C THR A 114 10.42 22.06 -4.23
N PHE A 115 10.11 20.82 -3.85
CA PHE A 115 10.83 19.64 -4.29
C PHE A 115 9.93 18.75 -5.16
N SER A 116 10.51 18.13 -6.18
CA SER A 116 9.79 17.21 -7.07
C SER A 116 9.47 15.87 -6.41
N ASP A 117 10.32 15.45 -5.49
CA ASP A 117 10.30 14.14 -4.86
C ASP A 117 11.05 14.15 -3.51
N LEU A 118 10.90 13.07 -2.75
CA LEU A 118 11.49 12.93 -1.43
C LEU A 118 13.02 12.78 -1.45
N ASP A 119 13.62 12.30 -2.55
CA ASP A 119 15.07 12.18 -2.63
C ASP A 119 15.71 13.57 -2.75
N ALA A 120 15.13 14.46 -3.56
CA ALA A 120 15.52 15.85 -3.67
C ALA A 120 15.35 16.59 -2.33
N LEU A 121 14.26 16.35 -1.61
CA LEU A 121 14.05 16.90 -0.26
C LEU A 121 15.08 16.33 0.73
N SER A 122 15.29 15.02 0.75
CA SER A 122 16.23 14.37 1.67
C SER A 122 17.67 14.88 1.47
N ALA A 123 18.04 15.26 0.24
CA ALA A 123 19.35 15.86 -0.02
C ALA A 123 19.50 17.27 0.56
N ALA A 124 18.38 17.99 0.76
CA ALA A 124 18.34 19.35 1.30
C ALA A 124 17.94 19.40 2.79
N SER A 125 17.44 18.31 3.38
CA SER A 125 16.80 18.29 4.70
C SER A 125 17.76 18.53 5.87
N GLY A 126 19.07 18.30 5.69
CA GLY A 126 20.06 18.43 6.75
C GLY A 126 20.24 19.85 7.29
N ASP A 127 19.91 20.86 6.48
CA ASP A 127 20.02 22.28 6.83
C ASP A 127 18.65 22.89 7.22
N MET A 128 17.58 22.09 7.24
CA MET A 128 16.22 22.56 7.51
C MET A 128 15.83 22.41 8.97
N ARG A 129 15.12 23.42 9.48
CA ARG A 129 14.47 23.34 10.80
C ARG A 129 13.33 22.33 10.77
N VAL A 130 13.13 21.60 11.86
CA VAL A 130 12.18 20.47 11.97
C VAL A 130 10.74 20.84 11.61
N ASP A 131 10.23 21.95 12.13
CA ASP A 131 8.87 22.42 11.84
C ASP A 131 8.70 22.80 10.36
N CYS A 132 9.73 23.38 9.75
CA CYS A 132 9.74 23.67 8.31
C CYS A 132 9.77 22.39 7.48
N LEU A 133 10.63 21.45 7.87
CA LEU A 133 10.80 20.18 7.19
C LEU A 133 9.49 19.37 7.19
N ALA A 134 8.71 19.42 8.27
CA ALA A 134 7.41 18.76 8.34
C ALA A 134 6.42 19.29 7.28
N GLY A 135 6.27 20.62 7.17
CA GLY A 135 5.40 21.23 6.16
C GLY A 135 5.91 21.06 4.72
N ILE A 136 7.22 21.19 4.50
CA ILE A 136 7.86 20.97 3.19
C ILE A 136 7.76 19.50 2.76
N THR A 137 7.83 18.55 3.69
CA THR A 137 7.62 17.12 3.40
C THR A 137 6.21 16.88 2.88
N LEU A 138 5.18 17.43 3.55
CA LEU A 138 3.80 17.27 3.09
C LEU A 138 3.55 17.98 1.75
N GLN A 139 4.16 19.14 1.53
CA GLN A 139 4.13 19.84 0.25
C GLN A 139 4.77 18.99 -0.86
N THR A 140 5.90 18.34 -0.58
CA THR A 140 6.59 17.44 -1.53
C THR A 140 5.71 16.24 -1.87
N LEU A 141 5.06 15.62 -0.89
CA LEU A 141 4.08 14.55 -1.12
C LEU A 141 2.90 15.02 -1.99
N THR A 142 2.43 16.26 -1.82
CA THR A 142 1.38 16.86 -2.64
C THR A 142 1.84 16.99 -4.10
N THR A 143 3.07 17.47 -4.34
CA THR A 143 3.67 17.56 -5.68
C THR A 143 3.80 16.19 -6.34
N MET A 144 4.24 15.18 -5.59
CA MET A 144 4.37 13.80 -6.09
C MET A 144 3.00 13.23 -6.48
N LEU A 145 1.97 13.44 -5.65
CA LEU A 145 0.61 13.00 -5.95
C LEU A 145 0.04 13.69 -7.19
N GLN A 146 0.19 15.01 -7.29
CA GLN A 146 -0.25 15.78 -8.46
C GLN A 146 0.44 15.28 -9.74
N THR A 147 1.75 15.07 -9.69
CA THR A 147 2.52 14.55 -10.83
C THR A 147 2.05 13.15 -11.24
N ALA A 148 1.80 12.27 -10.28
CA ALA A 148 1.27 10.94 -10.55
C ALA A 148 -0.13 11.03 -11.19
N TYR A 149 -1.00 11.88 -10.65
CA TYR A 149 -2.34 12.11 -11.16
C TYR A 149 -2.35 12.63 -12.60
N ASP A 150 -1.49 13.62 -12.92
CA ASP A 150 -1.39 14.18 -14.26
C ASP A 150 -0.87 13.15 -15.28
N ASN A 151 0.09 12.31 -14.87
CA ASN A 151 0.65 11.25 -15.72
C ASN A 151 -0.34 10.11 -15.99
N TYR A 152 -1.42 9.97 -15.21
CA TYR A 152 -2.38 8.88 -15.39
C TYR A 152 -2.98 8.87 -16.80
N THR A 153 -3.27 10.04 -17.39
CA THR A 153 -3.88 10.13 -18.72
C THR A 153 -3.02 9.44 -19.77
N ASP A 154 -1.70 9.65 -19.74
CA ASP A 154 -0.76 9.07 -20.70
C ASP A 154 -0.56 7.57 -20.49
N VAL A 155 -0.59 7.12 -19.23
CA VAL A 155 -0.56 5.70 -18.88
C VAL A 155 -1.83 4.99 -19.34
N ASN A 156 -2.98 5.63 -19.18
CA ASN A 156 -4.28 5.11 -19.56
C ASN A 156 -4.48 5.03 -21.09
N ASN A 157 -3.86 5.96 -21.83
CA ASN A 157 -3.92 5.98 -23.29
C ASN A 157 -3.34 4.69 -23.88
N GLY A 158 -4.18 3.91 -24.59
CA GLY A 158 -3.76 2.65 -25.23
C GLY A 158 -3.65 1.44 -24.28
N TYR A 159 -3.97 1.59 -22.98
CA TYR A 159 -3.90 0.49 -22.01
C TYR A 159 -4.84 -0.68 -22.36
N ASP A 160 -6.05 -0.39 -22.85
CA ASP A 160 -7.07 -1.41 -23.12
C ASP A 160 -6.66 -2.38 -24.25
N GLU A 161 -5.96 -1.88 -25.27
CA GLU A 161 -5.43 -2.74 -26.35
C GLU A 161 -4.41 -3.74 -25.78
N LEU A 162 -3.53 -3.26 -24.90
CA LEU A 162 -2.46 -4.06 -24.32
C LEU A 162 -3.01 -5.04 -23.27
N PHE A 163 -4.03 -4.63 -22.53
CA PHE A 163 -4.78 -5.51 -21.64
C PHE A 163 -5.48 -6.65 -22.40
N GLY A 164 -5.87 -6.45 -23.66
CA GLY A 164 -6.41 -7.51 -24.51
C GLY A 164 -5.49 -8.73 -24.65
N TYR A 165 -4.17 -8.54 -24.60
CA TYR A 165 -3.21 -9.65 -24.58
C TYR A 165 -3.28 -10.45 -23.27
N TYR A 166 -3.50 -9.79 -22.13
CA TYR A 166 -3.76 -10.46 -20.86
C TYR A 166 -5.02 -11.29 -20.92
N VAL A 167 -6.11 -10.73 -21.44
CA VAL A 167 -7.39 -11.45 -21.59
C VAL A 167 -7.19 -12.71 -22.42
N THR A 168 -6.50 -12.58 -23.56
CA THR A 168 -6.18 -13.72 -24.44
C THR A 168 -5.33 -14.77 -23.72
N TYR A 169 -4.34 -14.35 -22.93
CA TYR A 169 -3.55 -15.26 -22.12
C TYR A 169 -4.42 -16.03 -21.11
N MET A 170 -5.29 -15.32 -20.38
CA MET A 170 -6.20 -15.93 -19.41
C MET A 170 -7.17 -16.93 -20.05
N GLU A 171 -7.75 -16.58 -21.20
CA GLU A 171 -8.63 -17.47 -21.96
C GLU A 171 -7.93 -18.77 -22.40
N ASN A 172 -6.63 -18.72 -22.72
CA ASN A 172 -5.84 -19.90 -23.09
C ASN A 172 -5.36 -20.70 -21.87
N LEU A 173 -5.14 -20.02 -20.74
CA LEU A 173 -4.70 -20.64 -19.50
C LEU A 173 -5.81 -21.46 -18.84
N VAL A 174 -7.06 -20.99 -18.86
CA VAL A 174 -8.21 -21.67 -18.23
C VAL A 174 -8.32 -23.14 -18.69
N PRO A 175 -8.43 -23.48 -20.00
CA PRO A 175 -8.44 -24.87 -20.44
C PRO A 175 -7.22 -25.67 -19.99
N THR A 176 -6.03 -25.07 -20.05
CA THR A 176 -4.76 -25.73 -19.70
C THR A 176 -4.76 -26.17 -18.23
N VAL A 177 -5.17 -25.30 -17.31
CA VAL A 177 -5.24 -25.60 -15.87
C VAL A 177 -6.34 -26.64 -15.59
N LEU A 178 -7.52 -26.50 -16.21
CA LEU A 178 -8.61 -27.47 -16.07
C LEU A 178 -8.18 -28.88 -16.47
N GLU A 179 -7.48 -29.00 -17.61
CA GLU A 179 -7.11 -30.29 -18.18
C GLU A 179 -5.88 -30.92 -17.52
N ASN A 180 -4.81 -30.14 -17.32
CA ASN A 180 -3.49 -30.68 -16.97
C ASN A 180 -3.18 -30.63 -15.48
N GLU A 181 -3.71 -29.62 -14.76
CA GLU A 181 -3.45 -29.43 -13.33
C GLU A 181 -4.58 -30.04 -12.48
N LEU A 182 -5.83 -29.73 -12.81
CA LEU A 182 -6.98 -30.17 -12.01
C LEU A 182 -7.48 -31.56 -12.38
N MET A 183 -7.46 -31.94 -13.66
CA MET A 183 -7.92 -33.26 -14.10
C MET A 183 -6.82 -34.29 -14.17
N MET A 184 -5.98 -34.22 -15.21
CA MET A 184 -4.99 -35.25 -15.46
C MET A 184 -3.83 -34.72 -16.29
N THR A 185 -2.63 -34.83 -15.75
CA THR A 185 -1.40 -34.52 -16.50
C THR A 185 -1.03 -35.70 -17.38
N ASP A 186 -0.55 -35.42 -18.59
CA ASP A 186 0.04 -36.45 -19.44
C ASP A 186 1.23 -37.10 -18.70
N SER A 187 1.34 -38.42 -18.80
CA SER A 187 2.28 -39.23 -18.05
C SER A 187 3.74 -38.89 -18.38
N GLY A 188 4.39 -38.07 -17.56
CA GLY A 188 5.83 -38.11 -17.28
C GLY A 188 6.80 -37.86 -18.44
N GLY A 189 6.39 -37.11 -19.46
CA GLY A 189 7.21 -36.85 -20.65
C GLY A 189 7.56 -38.13 -21.44
N ALA A 190 8.54 -38.05 -22.34
CA ALA A 190 8.87 -39.13 -23.28
C ALA A 190 9.11 -40.51 -22.59
N MET A 191 9.60 -40.53 -21.35
CA MET A 191 9.82 -41.78 -20.60
C MET A 191 8.52 -42.39 -20.05
N GLY A 192 7.60 -41.59 -19.50
CA GLY A 192 6.29 -42.08 -19.04
C GLY A 192 5.42 -42.59 -20.20
N GLU A 193 5.58 -42.00 -21.38
CA GLU A 193 4.95 -42.43 -22.63
C GLU A 193 5.55 -43.73 -23.20
N ILE A 194 6.87 -43.95 -23.05
CA ILE A 194 7.56 -45.19 -23.45
C ILE A 194 7.26 -46.33 -22.46
N THR A 195 7.18 -46.04 -21.15
CA THR A 195 6.89 -47.03 -20.11
C THR A 195 5.40 -47.32 -20.00
N GLY A 196 4.53 -46.47 -20.56
CA GLY A 196 3.06 -46.52 -20.51
C GLY A 196 2.50 -46.28 -19.10
N GLU A 197 3.12 -45.37 -18.35
CA GLU A 197 2.65 -44.94 -17.04
C GLU A 197 1.21 -44.40 -17.10
N ALA A 198 0.42 -44.69 -16.06
CA ALA A 198 -0.93 -44.15 -15.97
C ALA A 198 -0.87 -42.61 -15.83
N PRO A 199 -1.87 -41.87 -16.36
CA PRO A 199 -1.94 -40.42 -16.16
C PRO A 199 -1.96 -40.10 -14.67
N LYS A 200 -1.27 -39.02 -14.28
CA LYS A 200 -1.34 -38.51 -12.92
C LYS A 200 -2.64 -37.71 -12.78
N PHE A 201 -3.46 -38.08 -11.81
CA PHE A 201 -4.72 -37.39 -11.56
C PHE A 201 -4.51 -36.19 -10.66
N GLY A 202 -5.07 -35.06 -11.08
CA GLY A 202 -5.16 -33.84 -10.26
C GLY A 202 -6.23 -33.98 -9.17
N VAL A 203 -6.27 -33.00 -8.27
CA VAL A 203 -7.22 -32.95 -7.15
C VAL A 203 -8.68 -33.01 -7.61
N GLY A 204 -8.95 -32.44 -8.78
CA GLY A 204 -10.27 -32.39 -9.39
C GLY A 204 -10.81 -33.78 -9.76
N ALA A 205 -9.98 -34.68 -10.25
CA ALA A 205 -10.42 -36.00 -10.74
C ALA A 205 -11.17 -36.84 -9.67
N SER A 206 -10.99 -36.52 -8.39
CA SER A 206 -11.68 -37.17 -7.28
C SER A 206 -13.19 -36.88 -7.22
N HIS A 207 -13.66 -35.81 -7.87
CA HIS A 207 -15.07 -35.41 -7.91
C HIS A 207 -15.87 -36.07 -9.04
N PHE A 208 -15.23 -36.94 -9.82
CA PHE A 208 -15.84 -37.67 -10.92
C PHE A 208 -16.10 -39.14 -10.56
N SER A 209 -17.20 -39.66 -11.08
CA SER A 209 -17.42 -41.09 -11.27
C SER A 209 -17.03 -41.51 -12.70
N CYS A 210 -16.65 -42.77 -12.90
CA CYS A 210 -16.37 -43.27 -14.26
C CYS A 210 -17.11 -44.56 -14.57
N SER A 211 -17.45 -44.69 -15.85
CA SER A 211 -18.03 -45.89 -16.42
C SER A 211 -17.13 -46.46 -17.51
N PHE A 212 -16.80 -47.74 -17.38
CA PHE A 212 -16.01 -48.48 -18.35
C PHE A 212 -16.43 -49.96 -18.37
N GLY A 213 -16.53 -50.55 -19.56
CA GLY A 213 -16.87 -51.98 -19.71
C GLY A 213 -18.24 -52.37 -19.14
N GLY A 214 -19.21 -51.45 -19.09
CA GLY A 214 -20.55 -51.68 -18.56
C GLY A 214 -20.66 -51.61 -17.02
N LYS A 215 -19.58 -51.21 -16.33
CA LYS A 215 -19.56 -50.97 -14.88
C LYS A 215 -19.35 -49.49 -14.59
N THR A 216 -19.93 -49.01 -13.50
CA THR A 216 -19.76 -47.64 -12.98
C THR A 216 -19.06 -47.70 -11.63
N TYR A 217 -18.17 -46.75 -11.39
CA TYR A 217 -17.34 -46.66 -10.20
C TYR A 217 -17.45 -45.27 -9.60
N ALA A 218 -17.61 -45.20 -8.28
CA ALA A 218 -17.85 -43.96 -7.56
C ALA A 218 -16.63 -43.02 -7.49
N GLY A 219 -15.44 -43.45 -7.92
CA GLY A 219 -14.24 -42.60 -7.94
C GLY A 219 -13.24 -43.07 -8.99
N CYS A 220 -12.68 -42.11 -9.72
CA CYS A 220 -11.84 -42.37 -10.89
C CYS A 220 -10.35 -42.46 -10.61
N THR A 221 -9.93 -42.09 -9.40
CA THR A 221 -8.52 -42.00 -9.00
C THR A 221 -7.96 -43.32 -8.46
N ASN A 222 -8.81 -44.33 -8.24
CA ASN A 222 -8.46 -45.60 -7.60
C ASN A 222 -8.08 -46.74 -8.58
N PHE A 223 -7.83 -46.43 -9.85
CA PHE A 223 -7.54 -47.45 -10.86
C PHE A 223 -6.04 -47.64 -11.10
N GLY A 224 -5.61 -48.90 -11.15
CA GLY A 224 -4.31 -49.28 -11.71
C GLY A 224 -4.32 -49.26 -13.25
N ARG A 225 -3.13 -49.14 -13.84
CA ARG A 225 -2.84 -49.12 -15.29
C ARG A 225 -3.66 -50.12 -16.12
N GLU A 226 -3.85 -51.34 -15.61
CA GLU A 226 -4.61 -52.44 -16.23
C GLU A 226 -6.08 -52.09 -16.53
N THR A 227 -6.67 -51.17 -15.77
CA THR A 227 -8.12 -50.90 -15.76
C THR A 227 -8.49 -49.71 -16.63
N ILE A 228 -7.59 -48.74 -16.76
CA ILE A 228 -7.74 -47.55 -17.62
C ILE A 228 -7.21 -47.83 -19.03
N LEU A 229 -6.18 -48.67 -19.16
CA LEU A 229 -5.58 -49.04 -20.45
C LEU A 229 -6.00 -50.46 -20.84
N PRO A 230 -7.09 -50.68 -21.62
CA PRO A 230 -7.42 -52.01 -22.10
C PRO A 230 -6.38 -52.43 -23.14
N ALA A 231 -5.36 -53.17 -22.70
CA ALA A 231 -4.26 -53.67 -23.51
C ALA A 231 -4.70 -54.43 -24.78
N ASN A 232 -5.98 -54.82 -24.91
CA ASN A 232 -6.49 -55.67 -25.99
C ASN A 232 -7.82 -55.22 -26.62
N ASN A 233 -8.27 -53.96 -26.47
CA ASN A 233 -9.54 -53.55 -27.09
C ASN A 233 -9.61 -52.06 -27.55
N PRO A 234 -9.35 -51.76 -28.82
CA PRO A 234 -9.19 -50.39 -29.36
C PRO A 234 -10.48 -49.57 -29.46
N LYS A 235 -11.58 -49.98 -28.79
CA LYS A 235 -12.91 -49.37 -28.92
C LYS A 235 -13.57 -48.96 -27.59
N LYS A 236 -12.87 -49.06 -26.46
CA LYS A 236 -13.50 -48.77 -25.17
C LYS A 236 -13.19 -47.35 -24.70
N THR A 237 -14.17 -46.47 -24.85
CA THR A 237 -14.20 -45.12 -24.27
C THR A 237 -14.44 -45.21 -22.75
N VAL A 238 -13.68 -44.45 -21.97
CA VAL A 238 -13.98 -44.22 -20.54
C VAL A 238 -14.89 -43.00 -20.46
N THR A 239 -16.07 -43.15 -19.87
CA THR A 239 -16.97 -42.02 -19.58
C THR A 239 -16.74 -41.57 -18.15
N TRP A 240 -16.42 -40.30 -17.96
CA TRP A 240 -16.32 -39.61 -16.69
C TRP A 240 -17.58 -38.78 -16.51
N THR A 241 -18.14 -38.71 -15.31
CA THR A 241 -19.32 -37.91 -15.00
C THR A 241 -19.07 -37.19 -13.68
N LEU A 242 -19.12 -35.85 -13.72
CA LEU A 242 -18.98 -35.04 -12.53
C LEU A 242 -20.11 -35.37 -11.55
N THR A 243 -19.74 -35.68 -10.31
CA THR A 243 -20.69 -36.09 -9.26
C THR A 243 -20.71 -35.14 -8.08
N ASP A 244 -19.73 -34.24 -7.97
CA ASP A 244 -19.56 -33.28 -6.90
C ASP A 244 -19.08 -31.94 -7.48
N GLU A 245 -20.04 -31.13 -7.94
CA GLU A 245 -19.80 -29.81 -8.54
C GLU A 245 -19.25 -28.82 -7.50
N ASP A 246 -19.81 -28.81 -6.29
CA ASP A 246 -19.35 -27.93 -5.19
C ASP A 246 -17.88 -28.21 -4.81
N GLY A 247 -17.51 -29.49 -4.71
CA GLY A 247 -16.13 -29.88 -4.45
C GLY A 247 -15.19 -29.49 -5.58
N TRP A 248 -15.66 -29.56 -6.83
CA TRP A 248 -14.90 -29.11 -7.98
C TRP A 248 -14.71 -27.58 -7.99
N ASP A 249 -15.77 -26.81 -7.77
CA ASP A 249 -15.72 -25.34 -7.69
C ASP A 249 -14.79 -24.84 -6.59
N LYS A 250 -14.72 -25.59 -5.48
CA LYS A 250 -13.74 -25.33 -4.42
C LYS A 250 -12.31 -25.53 -4.93
N ASN A 251 -12.04 -26.56 -5.73
CA ASN A 251 -10.72 -26.75 -6.35
C ASN A 251 -10.40 -25.67 -7.39
N LEU A 252 -11.39 -25.23 -8.19
CA LEU A 252 -11.22 -24.08 -9.09
C LEU A 252 -10.76 -22.86 -8.30
N THR A 253 -11.50 -22.53 -7.23
CA THR A 253 -11.19 -21.39 -6.36
C THR A 253 -9.79 -21.51 -5.76
N ASN A 254 -9.41 -22.69 -5.26
CA ASN A 254 -8.09 -22.95 -4.69
C ASN A 254 -6.95 -22.88 -5.74
N SER A 255 -7.26 -23.17 -7.01
CA SER A 255 -6.33 -23.08 -8.14
C SER A 255 -6.37 -21.72 -8.84
N GLY A 256 -7.11 -20.74 -8.30
CA GLY A 256 -7.23 -19.41 -8.88
C GLY A 256 -8.22 -19.28 -10.05
N ILE A 257 -8.95 -20.31 -10.43
CA ILE A 257 -9.97 -20.16 -11.47
C ILE A 257 -11.25 -19.62 -10.81
N SER A 258 -11.74 -18.47 -11.29
CA SER A 258 -13.08 -18.02 -10.92
C SER A 258 -14.14 -18.97 -11.48
N PRO A 259 -15.15 -19.39 -10.68
CA PRO A 259 -16.26 -20.20 -11.19
C PRO A 259 -16.96 -19.57 -12.41
N ASP A 260 -16.99 -18.24 -12.50
CA ASP A 260 -17.60 -17.52 -13.64
C ASP A 260 -16.85 -17.70 -14.98
N TYR A 261 -15.60 -18.16 -14.93
CA TYR A 261 -14.77 -18.42 -16.11
C TYR A 261 -15.04 -19.79 -16.74
N VAL A 262 -15.89 -20.61 -16.11
CA VAL A 262 -16.26 -21.92 -16.62
C VAL A 262 -17.77 -22.05 -16.79
N THR A 263 -18.15 -22.91 -17.72
CA THR A 263 -19.51 -23.46 -17.83
C THR A 263 -19.41 -24.97 -17.85
N TYR A 264 -20.46 -25.66 -17.42
CA TYR A 264 -20.46 -27.11 -17.39
C TYR A 264 -21.05 -27.69 -18.68
N GLY A 265 -20.29 -28.57 -19.34
CA GLY A 265 -20.67 -29.15 -20.62
C GLY A 265 -19.99 -30.48 -20.89
N ASP A 266 -20.40 -31.14 -21.97
CA ASP A 266 -19.77 -32.39 -22.38
C ASP A 266 -18.44 -32.09 -23.09
N TYR A 267 -17.37 -32.77 -22.68
CA TYR A 267 -16.01 -32.55 -23.17
C TYR A 267 -15.36 -33.86 -23.60
N THR A 268 -14.52 -33.83 -24.62
CA THR A 268 -13.79 -35.02 -25.09
C THR A 268 -12.31 -34.74 -25.21
N ARG A 269 -11.50 -35.39 -24.37
CA ARG A 269 -10.05 -35.37 -24.48
C ARG A 269 -9.57 -36.50 -25.37
N LYS A 270 -8.68 -36.17 -26.28
CA LYS A 270 -7.97 -37.13 -27.13
C LYS A 270 -6.52 -37.19 -26.67
N GLN A 271 -5.99 -38.40 -26.51
CA GLN A 271 -4.58 -38.60 -26.22
C GLN A 271 -3.99 -39.51 -27.30
N THR A 272 -2.99 -39.01 -28.02
CA THR A 272 -2.27 -39.78 -29.02
C THR A 272 -0.95 -40.22 -28.40
N PRO A 273 -0.70 -41.53 -28.23
CA PRO A 273 0.56 -41.98 -27.68
C PRO A 273 1.69 -41.73 -28.71
N ASN A 274 2.82 -41.16 -28.27
CA ASN A 274 3.98 -40.89 -29.12
C ASN A 274 4.63 -42.16 -29.71
N VAL A 275 4.32 -43.33 -29.17
CA VAL A 275 4.75 -44.62 -29.70
C VAL A 275 3.50 -45.46 -29.99
N ALA A 276 3.36 -45.95 -31.22
CA ALA A 276 2.31 -46.88 -31.62
C ALA A 276 2.53 -48.27 -30.97
N THR A 277 2.41 -48.33 -29.65
CA THR A 277 2.41 -49.58 -28.91
C THR A 277 1.07 -50.27 -29.15
N HIS A 278 1.10 -51.50 -29.67
CA HIS A 278 -0.07 -52.39 -29.83
C HIS A 278 -1.14 -51.96 -30.86
N GLY A 279 -0.79 -51.15 -31.87
CA GLY A 279 -1.71 -50.83 -32.98
C GLY A 279 -2.87 -49.89 -32.63
N MET A 280 -2.83 -49.25 -31.46
CA MET A 280 -3.72 -48.15 -31.09
C MET A 280 -3.08 -46.81 -31.45
N THR A 281 -3.88 -45.92 -32.05
CA THR A 281 -3.42 -44.61 -32.52
C THR A 281 -4.05 -43.42 -31.77
N GLU A 282 -5.14 -43.64 -30.99
CA GLU A 282 -5.86 -42.56 -30.29
C GLU A 282 -6.67 -43.10 -29.09
N TRP A 283 -6.50 -42.49 -27.92
CA TRP A 283 -7.32 -42.68 -26.72
C TRP A 283 -8.36 -41.58 -26.60
N LYS A 284 -9.61 -41.93 -26.24
CA LYS A 284 -10.69 -40.96 -26.04
C LYS A 284 -11.28 -41.08 -24.64
N TYR A 285 -11.23 -39.97 -23.91
CA TYR A 285 -11.93 -39.79 -22.64
C TYR A 285 -13.14 -38.90 -22.90
N TYR A 286 -14.32 -39.37 -22.50
CA TYR A 286 -15.56 -38.60 -22.60
C TYR A 286 -15.94 -38.12 -21.21
N PHE A 287 -16.13 -36.82 -21.03
CA PHE A 287 -16.53 -36.21 -19.78
C PHE A 287 -17.93 -35.64 -19.93
N LYS A 288 -18.80 -35.98 -18.98
CA LYS A 288 -20.13 -35.39 -18.80
C LYS A 288 -20.09 -34.35 -17.70
N ASN A 289 -20.70 -33.21 -17.98
CA ASN A 289 -20.73 -32.07 -17.05
C ASN A 289 -19.31 -31.67 -16.62
N PHE A 290 -18.40 -31.59 -17.58
CA PHE A 290 -17.03 -31.11 -17.39
C PHE A 290 -17.01 -29.58 -17.38
N PRO A 291 -16.27 -28.93 -16.47
CA PRO A 291 -16.04 -27.50 -16.56
C PRO A 291 -15.18 -27.22 -17.81
N ILE A 292 -15.72 -26.41 -18.70
CA ILE A 292 -15.07 -25.91 -19.90
C ILE A 292 -15.02 -24.38 -19.85
N LYS A 293 -14.03 -23.78 -20.51
CA LYS A 293 -13.92 -22.31 -20.59
C LYS A 293 -15.26 -21.70 -21.02
N ASN A 294 -15.74 -20.73 -20.24
CA ASN A 294 -16.87 -19.91 -20.62
C ASN A 294 -16.43 -18.96 -21.75
N GLU A 295 -16.96 -19.12 -22.96
CA GLU A 295 -16.65 -18.23 -24.09
C GLU A 295 -17.13 -16.77 -23.86
N SER A 296 -17.96 -16.54 -22.84
CA SER A 296 -18.40 -15.21 -22.39
C SER A 296 -17.72 -14.78 -21.09
N MET A 297 -16.60 -15.41 -20.70
CA MET A 297 -15.84 -14.98 -19.53
C MET A 297 -15.37 -13.53 -19.70
N VAL A 298 -15.45 -12.75 -18.62
CA VAL A 298 -14.99 -11.36 -18.59
C VAL A 298 -13.87 -11.28 -17.58
N VAL A 299 -12.66 -10.97 -18.04
CA VAL A 299 -11.52 -10.70 -17.18
C VAL A 299 -11.60 -9.22 -16.76
N PRO A 300 -11.72 -8.92 -15.46
CA PRO A 300 -11.85 -7.53 -15.00
C PRO A 300 -10.61 -6.71 -15.31
N ASN A 301 -10.79 -5.46 -15.77
CA ASN A 301 -9.70 -4.57 -16.10
C ASN A 301 -9.32 -3.70 -14.88
N PRO A 302 -8.05 -3.68 -14.42
CA PRO A 302 -7.63 -2.80 -13.32
C PRO A 302 -7.88 -1.31 -13.57
N LYS A 303 -8.00 -0.90 -14.84
CA LYS A 303 -8.43 0.45 -15.20
C LYS A 303 -9.81 0.80 -14.62
N ASP A 304 -10.72 -0.16 -14.52
CA ASP A 304 -12.08 0.08 -14.02
C ASP A 304 -12.09 0.46 -12.54
N ILE A 305 -11.20 -0.16 -11.75
CA ILE A 305 -11.06 0.20 -10.34
C ILE A 305 -10.29 1.51 -10.18
N MET A 306 -9.30 1.79 -11.04
CA MET A 306 -8.62 3.08 -11.09
C MET A 306 -9.58 4.23 -11.42
N ASN A 307 -10.46 4.05 -12.41
CA ASN A 307 -11.46 5.06 -12.77
C ASN A 307 -12.41 5.41 -11.61
N GLN A 308 -12.61 4.48 -10.67
CA GLN A 308 -13.39 4.72 -9.46
C GLN A 308 -12.58 5.42 -8.37
N ALA A 309 -11.26 5.22 -8.32
CA ALA A 309 -10.37 5.87 -7.36
C ALA A 309 -10.01 7.31 -7.76
N LEU A 310 -9.80 7.60 -9.05
CA LEU A 310 -9.36 8.92 -9.54
C LEU A 310 -10.22 10.10 -9.05
N PRO A 311 -11.56 10.01 -8.97
CA PRO A 311 -12.38 11.12 -8.46
C PRO A 311 -12.11 11.48 -6.99
N HIS A 312 -11.50 10.60 -6.21
CA HIS A 312 -11.14 10.85 -4.81
C HIS A 312 -9.80 11.58 -4.65
N ILE A 313 -8.95 11.59 -5.68
CA ILE A 313 -7.61 12.20 -5.63
C ILE A 313 -7.67 13.73 -5.44
N PRO A 314 -8.53 14.49 -6.13
CA PRO A 314 -8.65 15.93 -5.88
C PRO A 314 -9.00 16.25 -4.42
N THR A 315 -9.90 15.50 -3.79
CA THR A 315 -10.24 15.70 -2.37
C THR A 315 -9.05 15.40 -1.45
N LEU A 316 -8.27 14.36 -1.74
CA LEU A 316 -7.03 14.08 -1.02
C LEU A 316 -6.02 15.22 -1.16
N LEU A 317 -5.84 15.75 -2.38
CA LEU A 317 -4.98 16.91 -2.64
C LEU A 317 -5.46 18.14 -1.88
N ASP A 318 -6.77 18.44 -1.88
CA ASP A 318 -7.35 19.55 -1.14
C ASP A 318 -7.10 19.41 0.38
N ASP A 319 -7.28 18.21 0.94
CA ASP A 319 -7.01 17.93 2.36
C ASP A 319 -5.53 18.09 2.70
N MET A 320 -4.63 17.58 1.86
CA MET A 320 -3.19 17.71 2.04
C MET A 320 -2.76 19.19 1.97
N GLN A 321 -3.24 19.94 0.99
CA GLN A 321 -2.95 21.37 0.84
C GLN A 321 -3.49 22.19 2.01
N ALA A 322 -4.73 21.93 2.44
CA ALA A 322 -5.30 22.57 3.62
C ALA A 322 -4.47 22.26 4.88
N THR A 323 -3.96 21.04 5.00
CA THR A 323 -3.06 20.65 6.11
C THR A 323 -1.71 21.36 6.04
N VAL A 324 -1.13 21.52 4.84
CA VAL A 324 0.05 22.36 4.64
C VAL A 324 -0.23 23.78 5.12
N TYR A 325 -1.35 24.39 4.72
CA TYR A 325 -1.71 25.74 5.17
C TYR A 325 -1.88 25.84 6.69
N ASP A 326 -2.52 24.86 7.33
CA ASP A 326 -2.67 24.85 8.78
C ASP A 326 -1.31 24.71 9.49
N ILE A 327 -0.37 23.93 8.95
CA ILE A 327 1.01 23.86 9.47
C ILE A 327 1.72 25.20 9.27
N MET A 328 1.65 25.78 8.05
CA MET A 328 2.31 27.05 7.71
C MET A 328 1.83 28.22 8.58
N LEU A 329 0.52 28.25 8.89
CA LEU A 329 -0.11 29.30 9.70
C LEU A 329 -0.03 29.01 11.21
N GLY A 330 0.58 27.89 11.63
CA GLY A 330 0.66 27.47 13.03
C GLY A 330 -0.70 27.06 13.63
N GLN A 331 -1.69 26.76 12.79
CA GLN A 331 -3.03 26.33 13.18
C GLN A 331 -3.12 24.80 13.41
N TRP A 332 -2.09 24.05 13.02
CA TRP A 332 -1.98 22.62 13.29
C TRP A 332 -1.64 22.34 14.76
N VAL A 333 -2.65 22.27 15.61
CA VAL A 333 -2.52 22.07 17.07
C VAL A 333 -2.99 20.67 17.51
N GLY A 334 -2.48 20.21 18.66
CA GLY A 334 -2.96 18.98 19.32
C GLY A 334 -2.36 17.66 18.82
N GLY A 335 -1.27 17.67 18.04
CA GLY A 335 -0.60 16.47 17.54
C GLY A 335 0.81 16.72 17.01
N ASN A 336 1.47 15.69 16.47
CA ASN A 336 2.82 15.84 15.91
C ASN A 336 2.75 16.44 14.50
N LEU A 337 3.64 17.38 14.18
CA LEU A 337 3.71 18.01 12.84
C LEU A 337 4.03 17.02 11.72
N ASN A 338 4.61 15.86 12.04
CA ASN A 338 4.91 14.79 11.10
C ASN A 338 3.74 13.83 10.86
N ASP A 339 2.71 13.83 11.72
CA ASP A 339 1.58 12.90 11.62
C ASP A 339 0.87 13.01 10.26
N PRO A 340 0.62 14.22 9.70
CA PRO A 340 0.10 14.36 8.34
C PRO A 340 0.93 13.65 7.27
N SER A 341 2.24 13.88 7.24
CA SER A 341 3.15 13.25 6.27
C SER A 341 3.17 11.72 6.45
N GLN A 342 3.14 11.24 7.70
CA GLN A 342 3.05 9.81 8.01
C GLN A 342 1.75 9.20 7.48
N VAL A 343 0.60 9.86 7.67
CA VAL A 343 -0.71 9.35 7.26
C VAL A 343 -0.89 9.42 5.74
N TYR A 344 -0.78 10.62 5.17
CA TYR A 344 -1.09 10.87 3.75
C TYR A 344 -0.14 10.16 2.80
N SER A 345 1.13 9.97 3.18
CA SER A 345 2.11 9.26 2.34
C SER A 345 1.64 7.87 1.92
N THR A 346 0.89 7.18 2.78
CA THR A 346 0.32 5.87 2.50
C THR A 346 -0.57 5.91 1.26
N ALA A 347 -1.43 6.91 1.16
CA ALA A 347 -2.30 7.10 0.01
C ALA A 347 -1.51 7.55 -1.23
N VAL A 348 -0.56 8.48 -1.05
CA VAL A 348 0.28 9.00 -2.14
C VAL A 348 1.10 7.89 -2.80
N PHE A 349 1.83 7.12 -2.00
CA PHE A 349 2.71 6.05 -2.49
C PHE A 349 1.93 4.92 -3.13
N SER A 350 0.73 4.63 -2.61
CA SER A 350 -0.19 3.69 -3.24
C SER A 350 -0.59 4.17 -4.64
N ILE A 351 -1.11 5.38 -4.79
CA ILE A 351 -1.51 5.89 -6.11
C ILE A 351 -0.33 5.87 -7.10
N MET A 352 0.85 6.31 -6.64
CA MET A 352 2.08 6.26 -7.45
C MET A 352 2.42 4.84 -7.90
N GLN A 353 2.38 3.88 -6.99
CA GLN A 353 2.69 2.48 -7.29
C GLN A 353 1.69 1.85 -8.26
N ALA A 354 0.41 2.19 -8.15
CA ALA A 354 -0.62 1.71 -9.09
C ALA A 354 -0.37 2.26 -10.51
N ILE A 355 -0.07 3.56 -10.63
CA ILE A 355 0.20 4.20 -11.92
C ILE A 355 1.49 3.67 -12.56
N ASP A 356 2.54 3.47 -11.77
CA ASP A 356 3.79 2.84 -12.22
C ASP A 356 3.57 1.40 -12.70
N SER A 357 2.79 0.60 -11.97
CA SER A 357 2.46 -0.76 -12.39
C SER A 357 1.66 -0.79 -13.69
N MET A 358 0.70 0.13 -13.89
CA MET A 358 0.01 0.27 -15.17
C MET A 358 0.96 0.65 -16.32
N ALA A 359 1.90 1.57 -16.07
CA ALA A 359 2.87 2.00 -17.08
C ALA A 359 3.83 0.86 -17.48
N LYS A 360 4.33 0.09 -16.49
CA LYS A 360 5.17 -1.07 -16.74
C LYS A 360 4.41 -2.19 -17.44
N ALA A 361 3.14 -2.42 -17.08
CA ALA A 361 2.29 -3.39 -17.74
C ALA A 361 2.10 -3.02 -19.22
N LYS A 362 1.80 -1.75 -19.52
CA LYS A 362 1.73 -1.23 -20.89
C LYS A 362 3.02 -1.51 -21.67
N LYS A 363 4.18 -1.17 -21.11
CA LYS A 363 5.48 -1.44 -21.74
C LYS A 363 5.70 -2.94 -22.02
N LEU A 364 5.41 -3.81 -21.07
CA LEU A 364 5.54 -5.27 -21.27
C LEU A 364 4.59 -5.81 -22.34
N GLY A 365 3.35 -5.30 -22.39
CA GLY A 365 2.39 -5.68 -23.44
C GLY A 365 2.88 -5.31 -24.84
N GLU A 366 3.55 -4.16 -24.99
CA GLU A 366 4.18 -3.75 -26.25
C GLU A 366 5.35 -4.69 -26.63
N GLU A 367 6.16 -5.10 -25.65
CA GLU A 367 7.29 -6.02 -25.84
C GLU A 367 6.86 -7.48 -26.11
N GLU A 368 5.73 -7.93 -25.56
CA GLU A 368 5.18 -9.28 -25.80
C GLU A 368 4.73 -9.48 -27.24
N LYS A 369 4.24 -8.42 -27.90
CA LYS A 369 3.89 -8.45 -29.32
C LYS A 369 5.06 -8.88 -30.21
N GLU A 370 6.29 -8.75 -29.73
CA GLU A 370 7.54 -8.97 -30.47
C GLU A 370 8.35 -10.18 -29.97
N ALA A 371 7.94 -10.88 -28.91
CA ALA A 371 8.77 -11.88 -28.21
C ALA A 371 8.58 -13.33 -28.70
N GLU A 372 9.66 -14.13 -28.67
CA GLU A 372 9.61 -15.59 -28.88
C GLU A 372 8.99 -16.33 -27.66
N GLU A 373 8.42 -17.53 -27.87
CA GLU A 373 7.61 -18.28 -26.88
C GLU A 373 8.26 -18.47 -25.49
N LYS A 374 9.58 -18.59 -25.38
CA LYS A 374 10.27 -18.78 -24.09
C LYS A 374 10.48 -17.50 -23.28
N GLU A 375 10.79 -16.37 -23.94
CA GLU A 375 10.83 -15.08 -23.24
C GLU A 375 9.42 -14.62 -22.87
N ALA A 376 8.42 -15.03 -23.65
CA ALA A 376 7.03 -14.72 -23.39
C ALA A 376 6.57 -15.26 -22.02
N GLU A 377 7.01 -16.42 -21.54
CA GLU A 377 6.53 -16.94 -20.24
C GLU A 377 6.96 -16.09 -19.03
N GLU A 378 8.21 -15.65 -18.97
CA GLU A 378 8.69 -14.78 -17.88
C GLU A 378 8.10 -13.35 -17.98
N LYS A 379 7.96 -12.84 -19.22
CA LYS A 379 7.28 -11.55 -19.46
C LYS A 379 5.81 -11.60 -19.04
N LYS A 380 5.11 -12.71 -19.32
CA LYS A 380 3.73 -12.96 -18.88
C LYS A 380 3.61 -12.94 -17.36
N LYS A 381 4.49 -13.62 -16.63
CA LYS A 381 4.48 -13.61 -15.15
C LYS A 381 4.64 -12.21 -14.58
N ASN A 382 5.60 -11.43 -15.10
CA ASN A 382 5.84 -10.06 -14.65
C ASN A 382 4.66 -9.13 -14.98
N PHE A 383 4.09 -9.29 -16.18
CA PHE A 383 2.92 -8.54 -16.61
C PHE A 383 1.70 -8.80 -15.70
N ILE A 384 1.48 -10.07 -15.33
CA ILE A 384 0.43 -10.45 -14.39
C ILE A 384 0.68 -9.83 -13.03
N LEU A 385 1.90 -9.94 -12.49
CA LEU A 385 2.27 -9.35 -11.20
C LEU A 385 1.95 -7.85 -11.15
N MET A 386 2.26 -7.12 -12.23
CA MET A 386 1.97 -5.69 -12.33
C MET A 386 0.46 -5.41 -12.31
N ILE A 387 -0.34 -6.19 -13.04
CA ILE A 387 -1.81 -6.11 -13.01
C ILE A 387 -2.34 -6.35 -11.59
N VAL A 388 -1.81 -7.34 -10.85
CA VAL A 388 -2.18 -7.58 -9.44
C VAL A 388 -1.87 -6.34 -8.59
N SER A 389 -0.67 -5.80 -8.72
CA SER A 389 -0.24 -4.67 -7.91
C SER A 389 -1.16 -3.46 -8.08
N VAL A 390 -1.66 -3.19 -9.29
CA VAL A 390 -2.65 -2.13 -9.50
C VAL A 390 -3.91 -2.39 -8.67
N VAL A 391 -4.46 -3.60 -8.74
CA VAL A 391 -5.68 -3.95 -7.99
C VAL A 391 -5.48 -3.78 -6.50
N LEU A 392 -4.40 -4.37 -5.97
CA LEU A 392 -4.12 -4.43 -4.54
C LEU A 392 -4.00 -3.05 -3.91
N VAL A 393 -3.38 -2.14 -4.64
CA VAL A 393 -3.05 -0.82 -4.15
C VAL A 393 -4.24 0.14 -4.22
N VAL A 394 -5.24 -0.15 -5.07
CA VAL A 394 -6.38 0.73 -5.35
C VAL A 394 -7.63 0.35 -4.55
N VAL A 395 -7.79 -0.92 -4.16
CA VAL A 395 -8.93 -1.39 -3.34
C VAL A 395 -9.17 -0.52 -2.09
N PRO A 396 -8.14 -0.07 -1.33
CA PRO A 396 -8.35 0.83 -0.20
C PRO A 396 -8.99 2.19 -0.54
N PHE A 397 -8.94 2.64 -1.81
CA PHE A 397 -9.45 3.94 -2.28
C PHE A 397 -10.89 3.91 -2.80
N VAL A 398 -11.47 2.73 -2.90
CA VAL A 398 -12.83 2.57 -3.45
C VAL A 398 -13.71 1.78 -2.49
N GLY A 399 -13.09 1.06 -1.55
CA GLY A 399 -13.78 0.20 -0.59
C GLY A 399 -14.14 -1.16 -1.18
N GLU A 400 -14.47 -2.10 -0.28
CA GLU A 400 -14.75 -3.49 -0.64
C GLU A 400 -15.95 -3.62 -1.59
N GLU A 401 -17.01 -2.83 -1.40
CA GLU A 401 -18.21 -2.88 -2.23
C GLU A 401 -17.92 -2.51 -3.69
N ALA A 402 -17.15 -1.43 -3.91
CA ALA A 402 -16.77 -0.97 -5.24
C ALA A 402 -15.76 -1.94 -5.90
N ALA A 403 -14.81 -2.47 -5.13
CA ALA A 403 -13.89 -3.50 -5.58
C ALA A 403 -14.61 -4.80 -5.99
N ALA A 404 -15.62 -5.21 -5.23
CA ALA A 404 -16.47 -6.35 -5.56
C ALA A 404 -17.28 -6.08 -6.85
N ALA A 405 -17.87 -4.89 -6.99
CA ALA A 405 -18.61 -4.49 -8.19
C ALA A 405 -17.72 -4.45 -9.45
N ALA A 406 -16.44 -4.08 -9.30
CA ALA A 406 -15.46 -4.13 -10.37
C ALA A 406 -14.91 -5.55 -10.65
N GLY A 407 -15.36 -6.58 -9.92
CA GLY A 407 -14.92 -7.96 -10.11
C GLY A 407 -13.52 -8.26 -9.59
N MET A 408 -12.95 -7.44 -8.70
CA MET A 408 -11.56 -7.60 -8.24
C MET A 408 -11.30 -8.92 -7.51
N ALA A 409 -12.32 -9.50 -6.88
CA ALA A 409 -12.23 -10.85 -6.32
C ALA A 409 -12.06 -11.94 -7.40
N THR A 410 -12.70 -11.76 -8.56
CA THR A 410 -12.56 -12.64 -9.73
C THR A 410 -11.19 -12.46 -10.38
N LEU A 411 -10.69 -11.23 -10.48
CA LEU A 411 -9.35 -10.94 -10.97
C LEU A 411 -8.26 -11.52 -10.06
N ALA A 412 -8.33 -11.29 -8.75
CA ALA A 412 -7.36 -11.82 -7.79
C ALA A 412 -7.29 -13.34 -7.78
N ARG A 413 -8.43 -14.02 -7.93
CA ARG A 413 -8.46 -15.47 -8.18
C ARG A 413 -7.70 -15.77 -9.46
N SER A 414 -8.07 -15.16 -10.59
CA SER A 414 -7.48 -15.46 -11.91
C SER A 414 -5.95 -15.35 -11.96
N ILE A 415 -5.39 -14.41 -11.20
CA ILE A 415 -3.95 -14.19 -11.06
C ILE A 415 -3.23 -15.42 -10.47
N ALA A 416 -3.87 -16.15 -9.57
CA ALA A 416 -3.27 -17.33 -8.95
C ALA A 416 -3.08 -18.51 -9.90
N MET A 417 -3.72 -18.48 -11.06
CA MET A 417 -3.50 -19.45 -12.12
C MET A 417 -2.09 -19.34 -12.74
N ALA A 418 -1.43 -18.19 -12.62
CA ALA A 418 -0.18 -17.87 -13.34
C ALA A 418 1.11 -18.49 -12.75
N GLY A 419 1.02 -19.37 -11.73
CA GLY A 419 2.19 -19.98 -11.08
C GLY A 419 2.87 -19.06 -10.06
N GLU A 420 4.13 -19.36 -9.68
CA GLU A 420 4.91 -18.91 -8.50
C GLU A 420 4.64 -17.49 -7.91
N ALA A 421 4.20 -16.51 -8.70
CA ALA A 421 3.74 -15.19 -8.24
C ALA A 421 2.46 -15.24 -7.37
N ALA A 422 1.67 -16.32 -7.44
CA ALA A 422 0.40 -16.49 -6.73
C ALA A 422 0.55 -16.35 -5.21
N ASN A 423 1.60 -16.91 -4.60
CA ASN A 423 1.77 -16.90 -3.14
C ASN A 423 2.06 -15.50 -2.59
N ALA A 424 2.81 -14.67 -3.33
CA ALA A 424 3.07 -13.29 -2.96
C ALA A 424 1.84 -12.41 -3.20
N GLY A 425 1.19 -12.57 -4.37
CA GLY A 425 -0.03 -11.83 -4.73
C GLY A 425 -1.20 -12.09 -3.77
N PHE A 426 -1.39 -13.34 -3.32
CA PHE A 426 -2.44 -13.69 -2.35
C PHE A 426 -2.20 -13.14 -0.96
N ALA A 427 -0.97 -13.21 -0.43
CA ALA A 427 -0.68 -12.65 0.89
C ALA A 427 -0.96 -11.14 0.95
N ILE A 428 -0.70 -10.43 -0.16
CA ILE A 428 -1.04 -9.00 -0.28
C ILE A 428 -2.54 -8.82 -0.43
N TYR A 429 -3.21 -9.64 -1.25
CA TYR A 429 -4.66 -9.61 -1.42
C TYR A 429 -5.39 -9.80 -0.08
N ASP A 430 -5.02 -10.82 0.69
CA ASP A 430 -5.57 -11.07 2.01
C ASP A 430 -5.34 -9.89 2.96
N THR A 431 -4.19 -9.20 2.83
CA THR A 431 -3.89 -7.99 3.60
C THR A 431 -4.79 -6.83 3.19
N VAL A 432 -4.93 -6.52 1.90
CA VAL A 432 -5.71 -5.35 1.45
C VAL A 432 -7.21 -5.58 1.43
N GLN A 433 -7.66 -6.83 1.43
CA GLN A 433 -9.06 -7.20 1.60
C GLN A 433 -9.47 -7.34 3.06
N ASP A 434 -8.52 -7.49 3.99
CA ASP A 434 -8.85 -7.42 5.40
C ASP A 434 -9.17 -5.94 5.75
N PRO A 435 -10.45 -5.60 6.05
CA PRO A 435 -10.81 -4.24 6.45
C PRO A 435 -10.15 -3.83 7.77
N LYS A 436 -9.55 -4.79 8.50
CA LYS A 436 -8.78 -4.53 9.72
C LYS A 436 -7.28 -4.36 9.47
N SER A 437 -6.80 -4.53 8.24
CA SER A 437 -5.40 -4.29 7.95
C SER A 437 -5.03 -2.84 8.22
N ALA A 438 -3.77 -2.63 8.64
CA ALA A 438 -3.30 -1.29 8.95
C ALA A 438 -3.33 -0.36 7.73
N ILE A 439 -3.03 -0.88 6.53
CA ILE A 439 -3.07 -0.10 5.28
C ILE A 439 -4.48 0.39 4.94
N VAL A 440 -5.48 -0.49 5.02
CA VAL A 440 -6.89 -0.14 4.75
C VAL A 440 -7.40 0.84 5.80
N ASN A 441 -7.05 0.64 7.07
CA ASN A 441 -7.42 1.57 8.14
C ASN A 441 -6.81 2.96 7.95
N VAL A 442 -5.53 3.05 7.55
CA VAL A 442 -4.86 4.34 7.35
C VAL A 442 -5.44 5.09 6.16
N ILE A 443 -5.58 4.43 5.00
CA ILE A 443 -6.16 5.05 3.79
C ILE A 443 -7.64 5.38 4.01
N GLY A 444 -8.39 4.45 4.60
CA GLY A 444 -9.81 4.63 4.92
C GLY A 444 -10.05 5.78 5.89
N ALA A 445 -9.21 5.94 6.92
CA ALA A 445 -9.30 7.06 7.84
C ALA A 445 -8.86 8.38 7.20
N ALA A 446 -7.86 8.37 6.31
CA ALA A 446 -7.44 9.58 5.60
C ALA A 446 -8.52 10.12 4.65
N LEU A 447 -9.30 9.23 4.01
CA LEU A 447 -10.22 9.58 2.93
C LEU A 447 -11.71 9.46 3.29
N GLY A 448 -12.06 8.77 4.38
CA GLY A 448 -13.45 8.47 4.74
C GLY A 448 -14.12 7.45 3.83
N ILE A 449 -13.41 6.37 3.48
CA ILE A 449 -13.84 5.41 2.46
C ILE A 449 -14.35 4.11 3.10
N GLY A 450 -15.40 3.55 2.51
CA GLY A 450 -16.05 2.33 2.98
C GLY A 450 -16.74 2.55 4.33
N ALA A 451 -16.58 1.60 5.25
CA ALA A 451 -17.13 1.68 6.60
C ALA A 451 -16.25 2.48 7.59
N ILE A 452 -15.16 3.10 7.10
CA ILE A 452 -14.18 3.80 7.93
C ILE A 452 -14.48 5.29 7.89
N ALA A 453 -14.74 5.87 9.07
CA ALA A 453 -14.96 7.30 9.19
C ALA A 453 -13.68 8.08 8.87
N LYS A 454 -13.82 9.20 8.16
CA LYS A 454 -12.72 10.13 7.93
C LYS A 454 -12.25 10.67 9.28
N ALA A 455 -10.94 10.59 9.53
CA ALA A 455 -10.32 11.22 10.68
C ALA A 455 -10.42 12.74 10.56
N ASP A 456 -10.59 13.42 11.68
CA ASP A 456 -10.57 14.88 11.70
C ASP A 456 -9.21 15.37 11.23
N ARG A 457 -9.21 16.39 10.36
CA ARG A 457 -8.00 17.04 9.83
C ARG A 457 -7.41 17.96 10.91
N SER A 458 -6.95 17.37 12.00
CA SER A 458 -6.33 18.03 13.16
C SER A 458 -5.21 17.15 13.71
N GLY A 459 -4.34 17.74 14.54
CA GLY A 459 -3.26 16.98 15.17
C GLY A 459 -3.77 15.81 16.00
N GLU A 460 -4.85 16.01 16.77
CA GLU A 460 -5.47 14.96 17.58
C GLU A 460 -6.13 13.89 16.70
N GLY A 461 -6.87 14.32 15.66
CA GLY A 461 -7.58 13.43 14.75
C GLY A 461 -6.67 12.50 13.95
N LEU A 462 -5.50 12.98 13.52
CA LEU A 462 -4.53 12.17 12.77
C LEU A 462 -3.56 11.37 13.65
N SER A 463 -3.45 11.66 14.94
CA SER A 463 -2.44 11.03 15.81
C SER A 463 -2.57 9.50 15.88
N ASP A 464 -3.79 8.98 16.04
CA ASP A 464 -4.02 7.53 16.12
C ASP A 464 -3.87 6.83 14.77
N VAL A 465 -4.17 7.54 13.68
CA VAL A 465 -3.94 7.04 12.31
C VAL A 465 -2.43 6.96 12.04
N ALA A 466 -1.68 7.98 12.44
CA ALA A 466 -0.22 8.02 12.33
C ALA A 466 0.43 6.90 13.16
N LYS A 467 -0.07 6.61 14.37
CA LYS A 467 0.39 5.47 15.18
C LYS A 467 0.14 4.13 14.50
N THR A 468 -1.06 3.95 13.94
CA THR A 468 -1.39 2.75 13.15
C THR A 468 -0.41 2.59 12.00
N ARG A 469 -0.13 3.67 11.27
CA ARG A 469 0.79 3.66 10.14
C ARG A 469 2.25 3.40 10.55
N ALA A 470 2.69 3.97 11.67
CA ALA A 470 4.01 3.73 12.22
C ALA A 470 4.18 2.30 12.77
N GLY A 471 3.08 1.65 13.17
CA GLY A 471 3.05 0.27 13.65
C GLY A 471 3.06 -0.80 12.55
N MET A 472 2.98 -0.41 11.27
CA MET A 472 3.03 -1.34 10.13
C MET A 472 4.38 -2.06 10.08
N LYS A 473 4.34 -3.36 9.80
CA LYS A 473 5.56 -4.17 9.65
C LYS A 473 6.23 -3.84 8.33
N ALA A 474 7.56 -3.91 8.30
CA ALA A 474 8.34 -3.75 7.06
C ALA A 474 7.90 -4.73 5.94
N SER A 475 7.43 -5.93 6.30
CA SER A 475 6.88 -6.89 5.34
C SER A 475 5.57 -6.41 4.71
N GLU A 476 4.68 -5.76 5.49
CA GLU A 476 3.42 -5.20 5.00
C GLU A 476 3.67 -3.99 4.09
N ILE A 477 4.70 -3.19 4.39
CA ILE A 477 5.13 -2.07 3.52
C ILE A 477 5.75 -2.58 2.22
N ALA A 478 6.69 -3.52 2.31
CA ALA A 478 7.35 -4.08 1.13
C ALA A 478 6.35 -4.79 0.20
N SER A 479 5.29 -5.36 0.77
CA SER A 479 4.25 -6.03 0.00
C SER A 479 3.40 -5.08 -0.83
N MET A 480 3.42 -3.76 -0.55
CA MET A 480 2.73 -2.76 -1.37
C MET A 480 3.42 -2.50 -2.71
N GLY A 481 4.70 -2.89 -2.85
CA GLY A 481 5.48 -2.74 -4.07
C GLY A 481 6.76 -1.94 -3.88
N ASP A 482 7.68 -2.09 -4.83
CA ASP A 482 9.03 -1.53 -4.74
C ASP A 482 9.04 0.00 -4.69
N LEU A 483 8.17 0.67 -5.48
CA LEU A 483 8.09 2.13 -5.51
C LEU A 483 7.50 2.66 -4.20
N PHE A 484 6.47 1.97 -3.66
CA PHE A 484 5.93 2.32 -2.36
C PHE A 484 7.02 2.24 -1.28
N LYS A 485 7.71 1.10 -1.24
CA LYS A 485 8.74 0.83 -0.23
C LYS A 485 9.90 1.82 -0.31
N ALA A 486 10.39 2.12 -1.51
CA ALA A 486 11.49 3.07 -1.70
C ALA A 486 11.13 4.46 -1.18
N ASN A 487 9.95 4.97 -1.54
CA ASN A 487 9.49 6.27 -1.06
C ASN A 487 9.23 6.27 0.45
N ASP A 488 8.72 5.17 1.01
CA ASP A 488 8.56 5.04 2.47
C ASP A 488 9.91 5.04 3.20
N ASP A 489 10.90 4.31 2.70
CA ASP A 489 12.24 4.29 3.31
C ASP A 489 12.86 5.71 3.33
N THR A 490 12.72 6.48 2.24
CA THR A 490 13.16 7.88 2.17
C THR A 490 12.36 8.76 3.13
N LEU A 491 11.02 8.66 3.14
CA LEU A 491 10.16 9.41 4.05
C LEU A 491 10.52 9.14 5.52
N GLN A 492 10.62 7.87 5.93
CA GLN A 492 10.96 7.50 7.30
C GLN A 492 12.35 8.02 7.69
N SER A 493 13.27 8.18 6.74
CA SER A 493 14.58 8.78 6.97
C SER A 493 14.46 10.29 7.23
N ILE A 494 13.66 11.00 6.44
CA ILE A 494 13.35 12.43 6.64
C ILE A 494 12.66 12.65 8.01
N LEU A 495 11.62 11.87 8.31
CA LEU A 495 10.86 12.01 9.56
C LEU A 495 11.66 11.64 10.82
N LYS A 496 12.75 10.86 10.69
CA LYS A 496 13.69 10.63 11.80
C LYS A 496 14.54 11.85 12.12
N VAL A 497 14.93 12.64 11.10
CA VAL A 497 15.58 13.93 11.33
C VAL A 497 14.67 14.80 12.17
N CYS A 498 13.37 14.84 11.84
CA CYS A 498 12.35 15.55 12.61
C CYS A 498 12.11 15.05 14.05
N LYS A 499 12.68 13.91 14.46
CA LYS A 499 12.56 13.34 15.83
C LYS A 499 13.84 13.49 16.66
N LEU A 500 14.95 13.83 16.03
CA LEU A 500 16.28 13.94 16.65
C LEU A 500 16.66 15.39 16.96
N SER A 501 15.76 16.34 16.73
CA SER A 501 15.96 17.76 16.95
C SER A 501 14.87 18.34 17.83
#